data_AF-A0A0F8YU10-F1
#
_entry.id   AF-A0A0F8YU10-F1
#
_cell.length_a   1.000
_cell.length_b   1.000
_cell.length_c   1.000
_cell.angle_alpha   90.00
_cell.angle_beta   90.00
_cell.angle_gamma   90.00
#
_symmetry.space_group_name_H-M   'P 1'
#
loop_
_entity.id
_entity.type
_entity.pdbx_description
1 polymer ?
#
loop_
_entity_poly.entity_id
_entity_poly.type
_entity_poly.pdbx_seq_one_letter_code
_entity_poly.pdbx_strand_id
1 'polypeptide(L)'
;AYADTKSAMGKKQENVIQKPADDASDDVKAAYKAEIAKAGGAPDSAADYEFFKAEKLPDGMERSQELEDKFRAVFHEHKAPKALVTALSQVFEETQIGAFTALMEANSAEAAKVADEKQKRIETSHTELKTLWPGDDLGKNARISLKAINIFGADDLKKNLADAKIYENATDLAAWEKAGVPAATLQLFHKVALKTLDAKQLGDDTPGSDHDMTTAQGRADALYAKTKVNQPAR
;
A
#
# COMPACT_ATOMS: atom_id res chain seq x y z
N ALA A 1 68.73 -18.32 -45.36
CA ALA A 1 67.50 -19.02 -45.79
C ALA A 1 66.33 -18.12 -45.42
N TYR A 2 65.68 -17.50 -46.41
CA TYR A 2 64.45 -16.75 -46.19
C TYR A 2 63.34 -17.77 -45.93
N ALA A 3 62.98 -17.93 -44.65
CA ALA A 3 61.81 -18.73 -44.29
C ALA A 3 60.56 -18.02 -44.81
N ASP A 4 59.82 -18.77 -45.61
CA ASP A 4 58.62 -18.43 -46.36
C ASP A 4 57.53 -17.78 -45.48
N THR A 5 57.50 -16.45 -45.46
CA THR A 5 56.49 -15.65 -44.73
C THR A 5 55.09 -15.76 -45.34
N LYS A 6 54.96 -16.32 -46.56
CA LYS A 6 53.67 -16.61 -47.20
C LYS A 6 52.95 -17.80 -46.55
N SER A 7 53.69 -18.85 -46.20
CA SER A 7 53.12 -20.03 -45.51
C SER A 7 52.65 -19.73 -44.08
N ALA A 8 53.22 -18.72 -43.40
CA ALA A 8 52.81 -18.32 -42.05
C ALA A 8 51.58 -17.39 -42.03
N MET A 9 51.31 -16.68 -43.12
CA MET A 9 50.16 -15.78 -43.24
C MET A 9 48.87 -16.52 -43.64
N GLY A 10 48.98 -17.61 -44.41
CA GLY A 10 47.85 -18.46 -44.79
C GLY A 10 47.17 -19.19 -43.62
N LYS A 11 47.94 -19.61 -42.60
CA LYS A 11 47.39 -20.34 -41.43
C LYS A 11 46.66 -19.46 -40.42
N LYS A 12 46.85 -18.14 -40.44
CA LYS A 12 46.20 -17.22 -39.49
C LYS A 12 44.80 -16.76 -39.91
N GLN A 13 44.35 -17.13 -41.10
CA GLN A 13 43.02 -16.78 -41.62
C GLN A 13 42.03 -17.95 -41.63
N GLU A 14 42.45 -19.17 -41.27
CA GLU A 14 41.59 -20.37 -41.32
C GLU A 14 40.39 -20.31 -40.36
N ASN A 15 40.40 -19.42 -39.35
CA ASN A 15 39.30 -19.22 -38.40
C ASN A 15 38.60 -17.86 -38.54
N VAL A 16 38.83 -17.11 -39.62
CA VAL A 16 38.16 -15.83 -39.85
C VAL A 16 37.01 -16.06 -40.83
N ILE A 17 35.78 -15.87 -40.37
CA ILE A 17 34.59 -15.90 -41.24
C ILE A 17 34.78 -14.81 -42.32
N GLN A 18 34.92 -15.22 -43.57
CA GLN A 18 35.26 -14.34 -44.69
C GLN A 18 34.03 -13.54 -45.12
N LYS A 19 34.13 -12.20 -45.09
CA LYS A 19 33.07 -11.32 -45.60
C LYS A 19 32.85 -11.57 -47.10
N PRO A 20 31.61 -11.83 -47.56
CA PRO A 20 31.30 -11.93 -48.98
C PRO A 20 31.62 -10.63 -49.71
N ALA A 21 31.92 -10.75 -51.01
CA ALA A 21 31.99 -9.60 -51.90
C ALA A 21 30.62 -8.88 -51.98
N ASP A 22 30.63 -7.59 -52.26
CA ASP A 22 29.40 -6.77 -52.25
C ASP A 22 28.38 -7.21 -53.33
N ASP A 23 28.85 -7.82 -54.41
CA ASP A 23 28.08 -8.40 -55.52
C ASP A 23 27.67 -9.87 -55.30
N ALA A 24 28.02 -10.47 -54.15
CA ALA A 24 27.63 -11.83 -53.83
C ALA A 24 26.10 -11.98 -53.79
N SER A 25 25.65 -13.18 -54.17
CA SER A 25 24.24 -13.58 -54.16
C SER A 25 23.64 -13.51 -52.75
N ASP A 26 22.31 -13.36 -52.69
CA ASP A 26 21.59 -13.27 -51.42
C ASP A 26 21.78 -14.53 -50.56
N ASP A 27 21.90 -15.70 -51.19
CA ASP A 27 22.18 -16.97 -50.51
C ASP A 27 23.55 -16.97 -49.81
N VAL A 28 24.58 -16.40 -50.45
CA VAL A 28 25.93 -16.31 -49.87
C VAL A 28 25.97 -15.29 -48.73
N LYS A 29 25.25 -14.16 -48.87
CA LYS A 29 25.10 -13.17 -47.79
C LYS A 29 24.32 -13.73 -46.60
N ALA A 30 23.30 -14.56 -46.85
CA ALA A 30 22.53 -15.24 -45.81
C ALA A 30 23.38 -16.29 -45.07
N ALA A 31 24.16 -17.10 -45.80
CA ALA A 31 25.08 -18.07 -45.21
C ALA A 31 26.16 -17.41 -44.33
N TYR A 32 26.75 -16.30 -44.79
CA TYR A 32 27.72 -15.53 -44.00
C TYR A 32 27.13 -14.96 -42.71
N LYS A 33 25.90 -14.41 -42.76
CA LYS A 33 25.20 -13.93 -41.57
C LYS A 33 24.92 -15.08 -40.58
N ALA A 34 24.56 -16.26 -41.09
CA ALA A 34 24.34 -17.44 -40.27
C ALA A 34 25.63 -17.92 -39.59
N GLU A 35 26.77 -17.91 -40.29
CA GLU A 35 28.08 -18.23 -39.68
C GLU A 35 28.49 -17.22 -38.61
N ILE A 36 28.29 -15.92 -38.84
CA ILE A 36 28.57 -14.88 -37.82
C ILE A 36 27.67 -15.06 -36.60
N ALA A 37 26.38 -15.33 -36.79
CA ALA A 37 25.46 -15.57 -35.68
C ALA A 37 25.87 -16.80 -34.85
N LYS A 38 26.30 -17.87 -35.52
CA LYS A 38 26.81 -19.09 -34.89
C LYS A 38 28.10 -18.85 -34.12
N ALA A 39 29.05 -18.11 -34.69
CA ALA A 39 30.28 -17.72 -34.00
C ALA A 39 30.05 -16.74 -32.85
N GLY A 40 29.00 -15.91 -32.95
CA GLY A 40 28.55 -15.01 -31.90
C GLY A 40 27.83 -15.71 -30.74
N GLY A 41 27.56 -17.02 -30.83
CA GLY A 41 26.90 -17.79 -29.78
C GLY A 41 25.39 -17.50 -29.66
N ALA A 42 24.77 -17.03 -30.74
CA ALA A 42 23.31 -16.93 -30.82
C ALA A 42 22.71 -18.34 -31.04
N PRO A 43 21.65 -18.72 -30.31
CA PRO A 43 20.96 -19.98 -30.53
C PRO A 43 20.18 -20.01 -31.84
N ASP A 44 19.90 -21.22 -32.32
CA ASP A 44 19.13 -21.46 -33.55
C ASP A 44 17.63 -21.14 -33.36
N SER A 45 17.09 -21.30 -32.14
CA SER A 45 15.70 -21.02 -31.80
C SER A 45 15.56 -20.09 -30.59
N ALA A 46 14.46 -19.32 -30.55
CA ALA A 46 14.13 -18.44 -29.43
C ALA A 46 13.87 -19.23 -28.14
N ALA A 47 13.45 -20.50 -28.27
CA ALA A 47 13.23 -21.40 -27.15
C ALA A 47 14.52 -21.78 -26.42
N ASP A 48 15.69 -21.71 -27.09
CA ASP A 48 16.96 -22.19 -26.53
C ASP A 48 17.65 -21.16 -25.63
N TYR A 49 17.10 -19.94 -25.53
CA TYR A 49 17.52 -18.98 -24.52
C TYR A 49 17.18 -19.48 -23.12
N GLU A 50 18.04 -19.18 -22.15
CA GLU A 50 17.78 -19.49 -20.75
C GLU A 50 17.85 -18.19 -19.96
N PHE A 51 16.73 -17.86 -19.33
CA PHE A 51 16.62 -16.72 -18.43
C PHE A 51 17.02 -17.19 -17.04
N PHE A 52 17.80 -16.37 -16.36
CA PHE A 52 18.05 -16.54 -14.94
C PHE A 52 16.71 -16.51 -14.20
N LYS A 53 16.53 -17.47 -13.28
CA LYS A 53 15.35 -17.54 -12.40
C LYS A 53 15.87 -17.57 -10.97
N ALA A 54 15.65 -16.48 -10.24
CA ALA A 54 15.96 -16.43 -8.81
C ALA A 54 15.25 -17.59 -8.08
N GLU A 55 15.94 -18.23 -7.13
CA GLU A 55 15.38 -19.37 -6.38
C GLU A 55 14.15 -18.98 -5.56
N LYS A 56 14.08 -17.72 -5.12
CA LYS A 56 12.98 -17.19 -4.33
C LYS A 56 12.55 -15.83 -4.87
N LEU A 57 11.26 -15.70 -5.12
CA LEU A 57 10.61 -14.42 -5.39
C LEU A 57 10.02 -13.88 -4.08
N PRO A 58 9.95 -12.55 -3.92
CA PRO A 58 9.16 -11.94 -2.84
C PRO A 58 7.69 -12.35 -2.90
N ASP A 59 7.04 -12.40 -1.74
CA ASP A 59 5.60 -12.70 -1.64
C ASP A 59 4.79 -11.69 -2.47
N GLY A 60 3.88 -12.19 -3.31
CA GLY A 60 3.05 -11.38 -4.20
C GLY A 60 3.72 -10.96 -5.51
N MET A 61 4.97 -11.35 -5.75
CA MET A 61 5.63 -11.20 -7.06
C MET A 61 5.47 -12.48 -7.89
N GLU A 62 4.93 -12.36 -9.09
CA GLU A 62 4.76 -13.47 -10.04
C GLU A 62 5.63 -13.27 -11.28
N ARG A 63 6.14 -14.38 -11.84
CA ARG A 63 6.82 -14.35 -13.14
C ARG A 63 5.80 -14.32 -14.27
N SER A 64 6.01 -13.41 -15.21
CA SER A 64 5.22 -13.34 -16.43
C SER A 64 5.87 -14.17 -17.54
N GLN A 65 5.30 -15.34 -17.83
CA GLN A 65 5.75 -16.17 -18.96
C GLN A 65 5.60 -15.44 -20.30
N GLU A 66 4.53 -14.64 -20.46
CA GLU A 66 4.30 -13.82 -21.66
C GLU A 66 5.45 -12.83 -21.91
N LEU A 67 5.97 -12.22 -20.84
CA LEU A 67 7.10 -11.31 -20.92
C LEU A 67 8.40 -12.05 -21.27
N GLU A 68 8.65 -13.22 -20.67
CA GLU A 68 9.79 -14.08 -21.02
C GLU A 68 9.75 -14.45 -22.51
N ASP A 69 8.59 -14.85 -23.04
CA ASP A 69 8.42 -15.24 -24.45
C ASP A 69 8.67 -14.06 -25.40
N LYS A 70 8.22 -12.85 -25.04
CA LYS A 70 8.53 -11.61 -25.78
C LYS A 70 10.02 -11.32 -25.79
N PHE A 71 10.70 -11.43 -24.65
CA PHE A 71 12.15 -11.22 -24.61
C PHE A 71 12.91 -12.26 -25.45
N ARG A 72 12.51 -13.54 -25.40
CA ARG A 72 13.07 -14.61 -26.25
C ARG A 72 12.98 -14.27 -27.73
N ALA A 73 11.82 -13.81 -28.18
CA ALA A 73 11.59 -13.43 -29.57
C ALA A 73 12.51 -12.26 -29.99
N VAL A 74 12.57 -11.20 -29.18
CA VAL A 74 13.41 -10.01 -29.44
C VAL A 74 14.89 -10.37 -29.47
N PHE A 75 15.38 -11.16 -28.51
CA PHE A 75 16.78 -11.57 -28.49
C PHE A 75 17.15 -12.44 -29.70
N HIS A 76 16.26 -13.33 -30.13
CA HIS A 76 16.48 -14.14 -31.33
C HIS A 76 16.50 -13.30 -32.60
N GLU A 77 15.56 -12.36 -32.73
CA GLU A 77 15.47 -11.43 -33.86
C GLU A 77 16.79 -10.67 -34.03
N HIS A 78 17.37 -10.22 -32.91
CA HIS A 78 18.63 -9.48 -32.89
C HIS A 78 19.88 -10.34 -32.76
N LYS A 79 19.76 -11.67 -32.83
CA LYS A 79 20.89 -12.62 -32.75
C LYS A 79 21.77 -12.39 -31.52
N ALA A 80 21.14 -12.13 -30.37
CA ALA A 80 21.85 -11.89 -29.13
C ALA A 80 22.58 -13.18 -28.66
N PRO A 81 23.85 -13.09 -28.22
CA PRO A 81 24.56 -14.24 -27.65
C PRO A 81 23.85 -14.80 -26.42
N LYS A 82 23.78 -16.13 -26.27
CA LYS A 82 23.12 -16.77 -25.11
C LYS A 82 23.68 -16.27 -23.77
N ALA A 83 25.01 -16.18 -23.65
CA ALA A 83 25.66 -15.70 -22.43
C ALA A 83 25.28 -14.25 -22.07
N LEU A 84 25.10 -13.38 -23.07
CA LEU A 84 24.67 -12.00 -22.85
C LEU A 84 23.22 -11.97 -22.35
N VAL A 85 22.34 -12.75 -22.98
CA VAL A 85 20.92 -12.83 -22.56
C VAL A 85 20.79 -13.33 -21.13
N THR A 86 21.55 -14.38 -20.75
CA THR A 86 21.55 -14.88 -19.37
C THR A 86 22.01 -13.79 -18.39
N ALA A 87 23.12 -13.09 -18.68
CA ALA A 87 23.60 -12.00 -17.82
C ALA A 87 22.59 -10.84 -17.69
N LEU A 88 21.99 -10.42 -18.81
CA LEU A 88 20.97 -9.36 -18.81
C LEU A 88 19.70 -9.79 -18.05
N SER A 89 19.27 -11.04 -18.22
CA SER A 89 18.11 -11.57 -17.50
C SER A 89 18.33 -11.61 -15.99
N GLN A 90 19.55 -11.91 -15.55
CA GLN A 90 19.89 -11.89 -14.13
C GLN A 90 19.79 -10.48 -13.55
N VAL A 91 20.43 -9.49 -14.20
CA VAL A 91 20.37 -8.09 -13.76
C VAL A 91 18.93 -7.56 -13.75
N PHE A 92 18.14 -7.93 -14.76
CA PHE A 92 16.74 -7.55 -14.86
C PHE A 92 15.89 -8.14 -13.73
N GLU A 93 16.04 -9.44 -13.45
CA GLU A 93 15.33 -10.12 -12.35
C GLU A 93 15.71 -9.52 -10.98
N GLU A 94 17.01 -9.33 -10.72
CA GLU A 94 17.51 -8.71 -9.48
C GLU A 94 16.97 -7.29 -9.29
N THR A 95 16.92 -6.49 -10.37
CA THR A 95 16.38 -5.12 -10.34
C THR A 95 14.88 -5.12 -10.06
N GLN A 96 14.12 -6.03 -10.69
CA GLN A 96 12.68 -6.13 -10.44
C GLN A 96 12.38 -6.56 -8.99
N ILE A 97 13.10 -7.56 -8.48
CA ILE A 97 12.96 -8.01 -7.09
C ILE A 97 13.26 -6.86 -6.13
N GLY A 98 14.36 -6.12 -6.36
CA GLY A 98 14.73 -4.97 -5.54
C GLY A 98 13.68 -3.86 -5.56
N ALA A 99 13.19 -3.50 -6.75
CA ALA A 99 12.17 -2.47 -6.91
C ALA A 99 10.83 -2.88 -6.25
N PHE A 100 10.40 -4.13 -6.43
CA PHE A 100 9.19 -4.65 -5.80
C PHE A 100 9.29 -4.65 -4.28
N THR A 101 10.42 -5.12 -3.74
CA THR A 101 10.67 -5.15 -2.28
C THR A 101 10.61 -3.75 -1.70
N ALA A 102 11.29 -2.78 -2.32
CA ALA A 102 11.28 -1.39 -1.88
C ALA A 102 9.87 -0.77 -1.91
N LEU A 103 9.06 -1.08 -2.93
CA LEU A 103 7.67 -0.63 -3.02
C LEU A 103 6.81 -1.21 -1.88
N MET A 104 6.94 -2.51 -1.60
CA MET A 104 6.20 -3.17 -0.53
C MET A 104 6.57 -2.62 0.85
N GLU A 105 7.85 -2.39 1.10
CA GLU A 105 8.33 -1.76 2.33
C GLU A 105 7.78 -0.33 2.49
N ALA A 106 7.82 0.48 1.43
CA ALA A 106 7.27 1.84 1.44
C ALA A 106 5.76 1.85 1.73
N ASN A 107 4.99 0.96 1.09
CA ASN A 107 3.56 0.84 1.33
C ASN A 107 3.25 0.41 2.76
N SER A 108 4.03 -0.54 3.31
CA SER A 108 3.88 -0.96 4.71
C SER A 108 4.21 0.17 5.69
N ALA A 109 5.25 0.96 5.41
CA ALA A 109 5.64 2.09 6.26
C ALA A 109 4.56 3.19 6.26
N GLU A 110 3.98 3.51 5.09
CA GLU A 110 2.90 4.51 5.01
C GLU A 110 1.63 4.01 5.69
N ALA A 111 1.26 2.73 5.54
CA ALA A 111 0.14 2.13 6.26
C ALA A 111 0.31 2.21 7.79
N ALA A 112 1.53 1.95 8.28
CA ALA A 112 1.85 2.08 9.71
C ALA A 112 1.74 3.54 10.19
N LYS A 113 2.21 4.50 9.40
CA LYS A 113 2.10 5.93 9.71
C LYS A 113 0.64 6.39 9.77
N VAL A 114 -0.19 5.99 8.80
CA VAL A 114 -1.63 6.32 8.80
C VAL A 114 -2.32 5.72 10.01
N ALA A 115 -1.96 4.49 10.41
CA ALA A 115 -2.49 3.86 11.62
C ALA A 115 -2.10 4.62 12.88
N ASP A 116 -0.84 5.05 13.01
CA ASP A 116 -0.35 5.85 14.14
C ASP A 116 -1.05 7.22 14.21
N GLU A 117 -1.19 7.92 13.09
CA GLU A 117 -1.90 9.20 13.03
C GLU A 117 -3.39 9.06 13.41
N LYS A 118 -4.05 7.98 12.99
CA LYS A 118 -5.42 7.68 13.39
C LYS A 118 -5.52 7.44 14.89
N GLN A 119 -4.60 6.65 15.45
CA GLN A 119 -4.57 6.36 16.88
C GLN A 119 -4.38 7.64 17.71
N LYS A 120 -3.45 8.52 17.31
CA LYS A 120 -3.23 9.82 17.94
C LYS A 120 -4.47 10.71 17.92
N ARG A 121 -5.23 10.71 16.82
CA ARG A 121 -6.51 11.45 16.71
C ARG A 121 -7.56 10.90 17.68
N ILE A 122 -7.69 9.59 17.79
CA ILE A 122 -8.61 8.94 18.74
C ILE A 122 -8.25 9.33 20.17
N GLU A 123 -6.97 9.23 20.55
CA GLU A 123 -6.48 9.61 21.88
C GLU A 123 -6.70 11.09 22.21
N THR A 124 -6.47 11.96 21.21
CA THR A 124 -6.74 13.40 21.33
C THR A 124 -8.23 13.64 21.60
N SER A 125 -9.12 13.05 20.80
CA SER A 125 -10.56 13.19 20.98
C SER A 125 -11.07 12.59 22.29
N HIS A 126 -10.48 11.49 22.77
CA HIS A 126 -10.79 10.93 24.09
C HIS A 126 -10.39 11.90 25.21
N THR A 127 -9.21 12.53 25.09
CA THR A 127 -8.72 13.50 26.07
C THR A 127 -9.59 14.76 26.09
N GLU A 128 -9.94 15.29 24.93
CA GLU A 128 -10.86 16.42 24.79
C GLU A 128 -12.23 16.09 25.40
N LEU A 129 -12.76 14.89 25.14
CA LEU A 129 -14.03 14.46 25.70
C LEU A 129 -13.98 14.34 27.23
N LYS A 130 -12.92 13.76 27.79
CA LYS A 130 -12.72 13.67 29.25
C LYS A 130 -12.53 15.03 29.90
N THR A 131 -11.98 15.99 29.17
CA THR A 131 -11.87 17.39 29.64
C THR A 131 -13.23 18.08 29.63
N LEU A 132 -14.06 17.79 28.62
CA LEU A 132 -15.42 18.33 28.51
C LEU A 132 -16.36 17.71 29.55
N TRP A 133 -16.24 16.41 29.79
CA TRP A 133 -17.04 15.61 30.72
C TRP A 133 -16.13 14.97 31.78
N PRO A 134 -15.71 15.71 32.82
CA PRO A 134 -14.76 15.21 33.81
C PRO A 134 -15.43 14.25 34.81
N GLY A 135 -14.66 13.25 35.27
CA GLY A 135 -15.07 12.36 36.35
C GLY A 135 -16.39 11.62 36.08
N ASP A 136 -17.32 11.71 37.02
CA ASP A 136 -18.62 11.04 36.95
C ASP A 136 -19.52 11.56 35.82
N ASP A 137 -19.27 12.78 35.34
CA ASP A 137 -20.03 13.37 34.23
C ASP A 137 -19.77 12.63 32.91
N LEU A 138 -18.59 12.02 32.75
CA LEU A 138 -18.29 11.18 31.57
C LEU A 138 -19.30 10.03 31.45
N GLY A 139 -19.51 9.31 32.56
CA GLY A 139 -20.41 8.17 32.60
C GLY A 139 -21.86 8.58 32.39
N LYS A 140 -22.29 9.67 33.04
CA LYS A 140 -23.64 10.23 32.87
C LYS A 140 -23.89 10.66 31.43
N ASN A 141 -23.02 11.48 30.85
CA ASN A 141 -23.18 12.00 29.49
C ASN A 141 -23.06 10.90 28.42
N ALA A 142 -22.22 9.90 28.64
CA ALA A 142 -22.16 8.72 27.78
C ALA A 142 -23.46 7.90 27.84
N ARG A 143 -24.08 7.72 29.02
CA ARG A 143 -25.39 7.06 29.16
C ARG A 143 -26.53 7.85 28.52
N ILE A 144 -26.52 9.18 28.63
CA ILE A 144 -27.45 10.06 27.90
C ILE A 144 -27.31 9.83 26.38
N SER A 145 -26.07 9.76 25.89
CA SER A 145 -25.79 9.48 24.48
C SER A 145 -26.31 8.10 24.07
N LEU A 146 -26.09 7.08 24.90
CA LEU A 146 -26.60 5.72 24.68
C LEU A 146 -28.13 5.70 24.53
N LYS A 147 -28.85 6.45 25.36
CA LYS A 147 -30.32 6.58 25.27
C LYS A 147 -30.74 7.15 23.92
N ALA A 148 -30.09 8.22 23.46
CA ALA A 148 -30.36 8.76 22.14
C ALA A 148 -30.00 7.80 21.00
N ILE A 149 -28.92 7.02 21.11
CA ILE A 149 -28.58 6.01 20.09
C ILE A 149 -29.61 4.88 20.06
N ASN A 150 -30.11 4.43 21.22
CA ASN A 150 -31.13 3.40 21.27
C ASN A 150 -32.46 3.84 20.65
N ILE A 151 -32.77 5.14 20.69
CA ILE A 151 -34.00 5.70 20.12
C ILE A 151 -33.82 6.06 18.64
N PHE A 152 -32.74 6.76 18.30
CA PHE A 152 -32.54 7.40 16.99
C PHE A 152 -31.47 6.75 16.12
N GLY A 153 -30.61 5.90 16.69
CA GLY A 153 -29.56 5.21 15.96
C GLY A 153 -30.09 4.12 15.04
N ALA A 154 -29.27 3.76 14.05
CA ALA A 154 -29.53 2.60 13.19
C ALA A 154 -29.42 1.29 13.99
N ASP A 155 -30.13 0.24 13.56
CA ASP A 155 -30.17 -1.03 14.28
C ASP A 155 -28.81 -1.74 14.36
N ASP A 156 -28.00 -1.64 13.30
CA ASP A 156 -26.62 -2.17 13.31
C ASP A 156 -25.75 -1.49 14.36
N LEU A 157 -25.94 -0.18 14.57
CA LEU A 157 -25.20 0.56 15.60
C LEU A 157 -25.59 0.10 17.00
N LYS A 158 -26.89 -0.10 17.25
CA LYS A 158 -27.39 -0.63 18.54
C LYS A 158 -26.83 -2.03 18.81
N LYS A 159 -26.81 -2.88 17.78
CA LYS A 159 -26.22 -4.22 17.87
C LYS A 159 -24.74 -4.16 18.22
N ASN A 160 -23.96 -3.34 17.53
CA ASN A 160 -22.53 -3.18 17.81
C ASN A 160 -22.27 -2.71 19.25
N LEU A 161 -23.10 -1.80 19.78
CA LEU A 161 -23.00 -1.33 21.17
C LEU A 161 -23.34 -2.42 22.19
N ALA A 162 -24.33 -3.26 21.89
CA ALA A 162 -24.67 -4.41 22.72
C ALA A 162 -23.53 -5.45 22.72
N ASP A 163 -22.99 -5.77 21.55
CA ASP A 163 -21.88 -6.72 21.40
C ASP A 163 -20.61 -6.22 22.09
N ALA A 164 -20.36 -4.90 22.06
CA ALA A 164 -19.28 -4.25 22.77
C ALA A 164 -19.53 -4.04 24.28
N LYS A 165 -20.69 -4.47 24.80
CA LYS A 165 -21.08 -4.40 26.21
C LYS A 165 -20.98 -3.00 26.84
N ILE A 166 -21.29 -1.97 26.04
CA ILE A 166 -21.17 -0.56 26.44
C ILE A 166 -22.06 -0.21 27.65
N TYR A 167 -23.16 -0.94 27.83
CA TYR A 167 -24.06 -0.79 28.96
C TYR A 167 -23.41 -1.19 30.31
N GLU A 168 -22.36 -2.01 30.31
CA GLU A 168 -21.63 -2.44 31.52
C GLU A 168 -20.63 -1.37 31.97
N ASN A 169 -20.04 -0.63 31.03
CA ASN A 169 -19.11 0.45 31.32
C ASN A 169 -19.17 1.59 30.28
N ALA A 170 -20.07 2.54 30.52
CA ALA A 170 -20.26 3.68 29.62
C ALA A 170 -19.04 4.63 29.55
N THR A 171 -18.06 4.52 30.46
CA THR A 171 -16.84 5.35 30.46
C THR A 171 -15.71 4.80 29.58
N ASP A 172 -15.84 3.57 29.08
CA ASP A 172 -14.84 2.95 28.22
C ASP A 172 -14.94 3.48 26.78
N LEU A 173 -14.31 4.62 26.54
CA LEU A 173 -14.27 5.26 25.23
C LEU A 173 -13.64 4.39 24.14
N ALA A 174 -12.75 3.45 24.50
CA ALA A 174 -12.16 2.53 23.52
C ALA A 174 -13.20 1.49 23.04
N ALA A 175 -14.05 1.00 23.94
CA ALA A 175 -15.16 0.14 23.57
C ALA A 175 -16.17 0.88 22.67
N TRP A 176 -16.47 2.15 22.96
CA TRP A 176 -17.33 2.99 22.12
C TRP A 176 -16.77 3.16 20.70
N GLU A 177 -15.48 3.50 20.59
CA GLU A 177 -14.79 3.64 19.31
C GLU A 177 -14.84 2.33 18.51
N LYS A 178 -14.57 1.19 19.16
CA LYS A 178 -14.63 -0.15 18.55
C LYS A 178 -16.04 -0.52 18.08
N ALA A 179 -17.08 -0.05 18.76
CA ALA A 179 -18.48 -0.22 18.37
C ALA A 179 -18.90 0.72 17.22
N GLY A 180 -18.01 1.57 16.71
CA GLY A 180 -18.29 2.51 15.63
C GLY A 180 -18.87 3.84 16.10
N VAL A 181 -18.75 4.17 17.40
CA VAL A 181 -19.19 5.44 17.97
C VAL A 181 -17.96 6.21 18.45
N PRO A 182 -17.30 6.98 17.56
CA PRO A 182 -16.20 7.83 17.97
C PRO A 182 -16.68 8.95 18.89
N ALA A 183 -15.75 9.55 19.64
CA ALA A 183 -16.06 10.59 20.63
C ALA A 183 -16.92 11.74 20.06
N ALA A 184 -16.70 12.15 18.81
CA ALA A 184 -17.52 13.17 18.15
C ALA A 184 -18.98 12.72 17.93
N THR A 185 -19.19 11.46 17.56
CA THR A 185 -20.53 10.86 17.42
C THR A 185 -21.21 10.75 18.78
N LEU A 186 -20.45 10.37 19.81
CA LEU A 186 -20.96 10.34 21.19
C LEU A 186 -21.44 11.74 21.63
N GLN A 187 -20.65 12.79 21.40
CA GLN A 187 -21.07 14.18 21.67
C GLN A 187 -22.29 14.61 20.86
N LEU A 188 -22.41 14.17 19.60
CA LEU A 188 -23.57 14.47 18.77
C LEU A 188 -24.84 13.86 19.37
N PHE A 189 -24.82 12.58 19.72
CA PHE A 189 -25.98 11.91 20.33
C PHE A 189 -26.31 12.46 21.71
N HIS A 190 -25.32 12.85 22.51
CA HIS A 190 -25.55 13.62 23.72
C HIS A 190 -26.35 14.89 23.44
N LYS A 191 -25.93 15.71 22.46
CA LYS A 191 -26.62 16.95 22.09
C LYS A 191 -28.02 16.70 21.55
N VAL A 192 -28.23 15.63 20.78
CA VAL A 192 -29.56 15.21 20.33
C VAL A 192 -30.43 14.90 21.55
N ALA A 193 -29.94 14.04 22.45
CA ALA A 193 -30.64 13.66 23.67
C ALA A 193 -31.12 14.88 24.46
N LEU A 194 -30.22 15.84 24.74
CA LEU A 194 -30.55 17.04 25.52
C LEU A 194 -31.57 17.97 24.84
N LYS A 195 -31.72 17.88 23.51
CA LYS A 195 -32.68 18.71 22.76
C LYS A 195 -34.01 18.01 22.52
N THR A 196 -34.03 16.68 22.46
CA THR A 196 -35.20 15.92 21.99
C THR A 196 -35.85 15.06 23.05
N LEU A 197 -35.12 14.67 24.10
CA LEU A 197 -35.63 13.82 25.16
C LEU A 197 -36.08 14.67 26.34
N ASP A 198 -37.22 14.32 26.91
CA ASP A 198 -37.70 14.95 28.14
C ASP A 198 -36.96 14.42 29.38
N ALA A 199 -37.15 15.10 30.53
CA ALA A 199 -36.49 14.70 31.78
C ALA A 199 -36.88 13.28 32.25
N LYS A 200 -38.08 12.78 31.91
CA LYS A 200 -38.50 11.42 32.26
C LYS A 200 -37.75 10.38 31.42
N GLN A 201 -37.48 10.68 30.16
CA GLN A 201 -36.70 9.84 29.26
C GLN A 201 -35.20 9.86 29.60
N LEU A 202 -34.70 11.00 30.11
CA LEU A 202 -33.31 11.13 30.56
C LEU A 202 -33.08 10.52 31.96
N GLY A 203 -34.10 10.42 32.81
CA GLY A 203 -34.03 9.80 34.15
C GLY A 203 -33.02 10.50 35.09
N ASP A 204 -32.43 9.76 36.02
CA ASP A 204 -31.44 10.26 36.99
C ASP A 204 -30.11 10.74 36.35
N ASP A 205 -29.93 10.51 35.03
CA ASP A 205 -28.79 11.04 34.29
C ASP A 205 -29.04 12.48 33.78
N THR A 206 -30.14 13.14 34.15
CA THR A 206 -30.44 14.51 33.69
C THR A 206 -29.35 15.50 34.16
N PRO A 207 -28.72 16.29 33.27
CA PRO A 207 -27.76 17.29 33.68
C PRO A 207 -28.44 18.34 34.58
N GLY A 208 -27.93 18.52 35.80
CA GLY A 208 -28.42 19.54 36.74
C GLY A 208 -29.25 19.04 37.93
N SER A 209 -29.20 17.76 38.29
CA SER A 209 -29.82 17.28 39.55
C SER A 209 -29.06 17.69 40.82
N ASP A 210 -27.85 18.25 40.71
CA ASP A 210 -27.18 19.01 41.77
C ASP A 210 -26.28 20.09 41.12
N HIS A 211 -26.53 21.36 41.49
CA HIS A 211 -25.78 22.60 41.26
C HIS A 211 -24.85 22.74 40.02
N ASP A 212 -25.15 23.78 39.21
CA ASP A 212 -24.26 24.53 38.29
C ASP A 212 -24.30 24.19 36.77
N MET A 213 -25.43 24.50 36.13
CA MET A 213 -25.61 24.46 34.67
C MET A 213 -24.97 25.63 33.90
N THR A 214 -24.31 26.56 34.58
CA THR A 214 -23.77 27.78 33.95
C THR A 214 -22.42 27.58 33.27
N THR A 215 -21.72 26.47 33.55
CA THR A 215 -20.32 26.28 33.11
C THR A 215 -20.14 25.25 31.97
N ALA A 216 -20.95 24.20 31.89
CA ALA A 216 -20.75 23.13 30.90
C ALA A 216 -21.21 23.50 29.48
N GLN A 217 -22.41 24.08 29.34
CA GLN A 217 -22.94 24.52 28.04
C GLN A 217 -22.10 25.66 27.44
N GLY A 218 -21.69 26.63 28.28
CA GLY A 218 -20.82 27.73 27.86
C GLY A 218 -19.42 27.29 27.45
N ARG A 219 -18.87 26.24 28.08
CA ARG A 219 -17.56 25.65 27.68
C ARG A 219 -17.65 24.88 26.37
N ALA A 220 -18.75 24.16 26.13
CA ALA A 220 -18.98 23.44 24.87
C ALA A 220 -19.11 24.42 23.67
N ASP A 221 -19.82 25.53 23.85
CA ASP A 221 -19.99 26.54 22.79
C ASP A 221 -18.70 27.35 22.54
N ALA A 222 -17.92 27.64 23.58
CA ALA A 222 -16.63 28.35 23.46
C ALA A 222 -15.53 27.53 22.77
N LEU A 223 -15.51 26.20 22.96
CA LEU A 223 -14.56 25.31 22.28
C LEU A 223 -14.93 25.09 20.81
N TYR A 224 -16.23 25.05 20.50
CA TYR A 224 -16.71 24.92 19.11
C TYR A 224 -16.32 26.13 18.23
N ALA A 225 -16.30 27.33 18.83
CA ALA A 225 -15.78 28.53 18.19
C ALA A 225 -14.28 28.44 17.89
N LYS A 226 -13.47 27.81 18.76
CA LYS A 226 -12.03 27.63 18.54
C LYS A 226 -11.71 26.60 17.47
N THR A 227 -12.47 25.51 17.36
CA THR A 227 -12.26 24.49 16.31
C THR A 227 -12.59 24.98 14.90
N LYS A 228 -13.45 26.00 14.73
CA LYS A 228 -13.70 26.62 13.41
C LYS A 228 -12.55 27.50 12.91
N VAL A 229 -11.67 27.99 13.80
CA VAL A 229 -10.57 28.90 13.43
C VAL A 229 -9.37 28.16 12.83
N ASN A 230 -9.28 26.83 12.98
CA ASN A 230 -8.19 26.00 12.45
C ASN A 230 -8.53 25.25 11.14
N GLN A 231 -9.57 25.65 10.42
CA GLN A 231 -9.71 25.21 9.02
C GLN A 231 -8.82 26.11 8.14
N PRO A 232 -7.86 25.55 7.38
CA PRO A 232 -7.12 26.34 6.41
C PRO A 232 -8.11 26.87 5.37
N ALA A 233 -8.05 28.19 5.13
CA ALA A 233 -8.79 28.83 4.05
C ALA A 233 -8.45 28.10 2.75
N ARG A 234 -9.48 27.57 2.08
CA ARG A 234 -9.38 27.10 0.69
C ARG A 234 -9.44 28.27 -0.27
#